data_AF-A0A2B7YPI3-F1
#
_entry.id   AF-A0A2B7YPI3-F1
#
_cell.length_a   1.000
_cell.length_b   1.000
_cell.length_c   1.000
_cell.angle_alpha   90.00
_cell.angle_beta   90.00
_cell.angle_gamma   90.00
#
_symmetry.space_group_name_H-M   'P 1'
#
loop_
_entity.id
_entity.type
_entity.pdbx_description
1 polymer ?
#
loop_
_entity_poly.entity_id
_entity_poly.type
_entity_poly.pdbx_seq_one_letter_code
_entity_poly.pdbx_strand_id
1 'polypeptide(L)'
;MKNIKVGTKMKYWKNLTDKEKKEVYEEVCKSELYQDVLNEIGSGWCTEFSETFMMYKNAETENGELITVERFKEIILDKLRMYL
;
A
#
# COMPACT_ATOMS: atom_id res chain seq x y z
N MET A 1 -4.41 -25.84 -9.49
CA MET A 1 -3.24 -25.01 -9.16
C MET A 1 -3.23 -23.82 -10.10
N LYS A 2 -3.36 -22.59 -9.60
CA LYS A 2 -3.34 -21.39 -10.46
C LYS A 2 -1.88 -21.05 -10.76
N ASN A 3 -1.50 -21.16 -12.02
CA ASN A 3 -0.17 -20.80 -12.52
C ASN A 3 0.08 -19.30 -12.31
N ILE A 4 0.95 -18.96 -11.37
CA ILE A 4 1.43 -17.58 -11.21
C ILE A 4 2.51 -17.38 -12.28
N LYS A 5 2.13 -16.73 -13.39
CA LYS A 5 3.08 -16.28 -14.42
C LYS A 5 4.01 -15.22 -13.82
N VAL A 6 5.26 -15.58 -13.61
CA VAL A 6 6.39 -14.67 -13.39
C VAL A 6 6.57 -13.85 -14.67
N GLY A 7 6.13 -12.58 -14.68
CA GLY A 7 6.28 -11.72 -15.86
C GLY A 7 5.35 -10.50 -15.96
N THR A 8 4.32 -10.41 -15.11
CA THR A 8 3.41 -9.25 -15.09
C THR A 8 3.53 -8.54 -13.75
N LYS A 9 3.97 -7.26 -13.77
CA LYS A 9 3.98 -6.34 -12.60
C LYS A 9 2.67 -6.53 -11.82
N MET A 10 2.72 -7.22 -10.69
CA MET A 10 1.53 -7.71 -10.02
C MET A 10 1.04 -6.59 -9.11
N LYS A 11 0.17 -5.71 -9.61
CA LYS A 11 -0.30 -4.57 -8.82
C LYS A 11 -1.12 -5.09 -7.63
N TYR A 12 -0.50 -5.35 -6.47
CA TYR A 12 -1.12 -5.97 -5.28
C TYR A 12 -2.43 -5.26 -4.91
N TRP A 13 -2.40 -3.93 -4.89
CA TRP A 13 -3.58 -3.07 -4.73
C TRP A 13 -4.75 -3.40 -5.65
N LYS A 14 -4.51 -3.78 -6.91
CA LYS A 14 -5.56 -4.16 -7.87
C LYS A 14 -6.20 -5.51 -7.57
N ASN A 15 -5.49 -6.38 -6.86
CA ASN A 15 -5.98 -7.70 -6.48
C ASN A 15 -6.73 -7.68 -5.15
N LEU A 16 -6.59 -6.60 -4.37
CA LEU A 16 -7.39 -6.38 -3.18
C LEU A 16 -8.87 -6.18 -3.54
N THR A 17 -9.74 -6.77 -2.73
CA THR A 17 -11.16 -6.50 -2.73
C THR A 17 -11.43 -5.06 -2.28
N ASP A 18 -12.60 -4.54 -2.59
CA ASP A 18 -12.96 -3.17 -2.20
C ASP A 18 -13.03 -3.01 -0.67
N LYS A 19 -13.35 -4.08 0.05
CA LYS A 19 -13.29 -4.11 1.51
C LYS A 19 -11.85 -3.93 2.01
N GLU A 20 -10.90 -4.70 1.49
CA GLU A 20 -9.49 -4.61 1.89
C GLU A 20 -8.87 -3.26 1.51
N LYS A 21 -9.19 -2.71 0.33
CA LYS A 21 -8.77 -1.35 -0.04
C LYS A 21 -9.30 -0.31 0.94
N LYS A 22 -10.57 -0.44 1.35
CA LYS A 22 -11.18 0.45 2.34
C LYS A 22 -10.48 0.33 3.70
N GLU A 23 -10.14 -0.87 4.14
CA GLU A 23 -9.39 -1.10 5.39
C GLU A 23 -8.02 -0.41 5.34
N VAL A 24 -7.26 -0.58 4.25
CA VAL A 24 -5.98 0.12 4.07
C VAL A 24 -6.17 1.63 4.09
N TYR A 25 -7.19 2.15 3.40
CA TYR A 25 -7.49 3.57 3.37
C TYR A 25 -7.84 4.10 4.77
N GLU A 26 -8.70 3.41 5.52
CA GLU A 26 -9.11 3.86 6.85
C GLU A 26 -7.95 3.83 7.85
N GLU A 27 -7.11 2.81 7.82
CA GLU A 27 -5.98 2.71 8.76
C GLU A 27 -4.81 3.60 8.39
N VAL A 28 -4.44 3.69 7.12
CA VAL A 28 -3.28 4.49 6.69
C VAL A 28 -3.69 5.93 6.48
N CYS A 29 -4.70 6.18 5.64
CA CYS A 29 -5.00 7.52 5.15
C CYS A 29 -5.75 8.39 6.16
N LYS A 30 -6.40 7.79 7.15
CA LYS A 30 -6.97 8.52 8.29
C LYS A 30 -6.09 8.48 9.54
N SER A 31 -4.90 7.88 9.47
CA SER A 31 -3.96 7.92 10.60
C SER A 31 -3.43 9.34 10.84
N GLU A 32 -3.11 9.62 12.11
CA GLU A 32 -2.38 10.84 12.49
C GLU A 32 -1.03 10.91 11.76
N LEU A 33 -0.32 9.78 11.65
CA LEU A 33 0.94 9.69 10.90
C LEU A 33 0.82 10.22 9.47
N TYR A 34 -0.25 9.87 8.75
CA TYR A 34 -0.46 10.38 7.41
C TYR A 34 -0.72 11.88 7.38
N GLN A 35 -1.45 12.42 8.37
CA GLN A 35 -1.66 13.87 8.48
C GLN A 35 -0.35 14.60 8.78
N ASP A 36 0.49 14.06 9.66
CA ASP A 36 1.81 14.62 9.96
C ASP A 36 2.69 14.66 8.71
N VAL A 37 2.76 13.55 7.97
CA VAL A 37 3.49 13.50 6.69
C VAL A 37 2.90 14.50 5.70
N LEU A 38 1.58 14.55 5.54
CA LEU A 38 0.92 15.49 4.62
C LEU A 38 1.27 16.95 4.96
N ASN A 39 1.32 17.29 6.25
CA ASN A 39 1.70 18.62 6.72
C ASN A 39 3.18 18.92 6.44
N GLU A 40 4.07 17.93 6.57
CA GLU A 40 5.51 18.09 6.36
C GLU A 40 5.87 18.19 4.87
N ILE A 41 5.39 17.27 4.03
CA ILE A 41 5.80 17.17 2.63
C ILE A 41 4.85 17.87 1.65
N GLY A 42 3.66 18.27 2.09
CA GLY A 42 2.64 18.95 1.28
C GLY A 42 2.06 18.11 0.14
N SER A 43 2.38 16.81 0.06
CA SER A 43 1.97 15.88 -0.99
C SER A 43 1.33 14.63 -0.40
N GLY A 44 0.05 14.45 -0.69
CA GLY A 44 -0.76 13.36 -0.16
C GLY A 44 -0.72 12.11 -1.02
N TRP A 45 -0.43 10.97 -0.39
CA TRP A 45 -0.52 9.66 -1.03
C TRP A 45 -1.95 9.14 -1.14
N CYS A 46 -2.84 9.63 -0.29
CA CYS A 46 -4.20 9.11 -0.13
C CYS A 46 -5.28 9.90 -0.86
N THR A 47 -5.00 10.32 -2.09
CA THR A 47 -6.10 10.54 -3.03
C THR A 47 -6.67 9.15 -3.37
N GLU A 48 -8.00 8.97 -3.32
CA GLU A 48 -8.71 7.67 -3.26
C GLU A 48 -8.22 6.56 -4.23
N PHE A 49 -7.45 6.90 -5.27
CA PHE A 49 -6.90 5.97 -6.24
C PHE A 49 -5.45 6.30 -6.68
N SER A 50 -4.62 6.88 -5.80
CA SER A 50 -3.31 7.37 -6.20
C SER A 50 -2.45 6.27 -6.83
N GLU A 51 -1.77 6.61 -7.92
CA GLU A 51 -0.82 5.70 -8.57
C GLU A 51 0.28 5.25 -7.62
N THR A 52 0.55 6.01 -6.55
CA THR A 52 1.51 5.68 -5.50
C THR A 52 1.20 4.33 -4.84
N PHE A 53 -0.06 4.04 -4.47
CA PHE A 53 -0.47 2.71 -3.97
C PHE A 53 -0.31 1.62 -5.04
N MET A 54 -0.57 1.95 -6.30
CA MET A 54 -0.38 1.03 -7.44
C MET A 54 1.10 0.84 -7.83
N MET A 55 1.98 1.71 -7.35
CA MET A 55 3.40 1.78 -7.71
C MET A 55 4.32 1.19 -6.64
N TYR A 56 3.80 0.73 -5.51
CA TYR A 56 4.52 -0.11 -4.54
C TYR A 56 4.88 -1.47 -5.16
N LYS A 57 5.78 -1.40 -6.14
CA LYS A 57 6.52 -2.54 -6.67
C LYS A 57 7.39 -3.06 -5.55
N ASN A 58 7.44 -4.39 -5.43
CA ASN A 58 8.23 -5.15 -4.45
C ASN A 58 7.61 -5.28 -3.05
N ALA A 59 6.46 -4.67 -2.76
CA ALA A 59 5.67 -5.05 -1.58
C ALA A 59 4.82 -6.31 -1.85
N GLU A 60 4.81 -6.84 -3.07
CA GLU A 60 3.81 -7.80 -3.51
C GLU A 60 4.04 -9.20 -2.93
N THR A 61 5.31 -9.54 -2.64
CA THR A 61 5.69 -10.84 -2.08
C THR A 61 6.84 -10.73 -1.09
N GLU A 62 6.74 -11.41 0.05
CA GLU A 62 7.82 -11.58 1.02
C GLU A 62 8.19 -13.08 1.02
N ASN A 63 9.47 -13.40 0.81
CA ASN A 63 9.94 -14.80 0.70
C ASN A 63 9.26 -15.65 -0.40
N GLY A 64 8.72 -15.01 -1.44
CA GLY A 64 8.04 -15.69 -2.55
C GLY A 64 6.55 -15.97 -2.31
N GLU A 65 6.00 -15.58 -1.16
CA GLU A 65 4.57 -15.64 -0.86
C GLU A 65 3.93 -14.26 -0.97
N LEU A 66 2.67 -14.20 -1.41
CA LEU A 66 1.89 -12.95 -1.42
C LEU A 66 1.75 -12.43 0.01
N ILE A 67 2.05 -11.16 0.21
CA ILE A 67 1.89 -10.55 1.53
C ILE A 67 0.41 -10.41 1.93
N THR A 68 0.14 -10.37 3.23
CA THR A 68 -1.19 -10.07 3.75
C THR A 68 -1.52 -8.58 3.68
N VAL A 69 -2.80 -8.23 3.79
CA VAL A 69 -3.25 -6.82 3.85
C VAL A 69 -2.62 -6.13 5.05
N GLU A 70 -2.52 -6.79 6.20
CA GLU A 70 -1.78 -6.32 7.38
C GLU A 70 -0.34 -5.97 7.06
N ARG A 71 0.40 -6.88 6.41
CA ARG A 71 1.80 -6.63 6.06
C ARG A 71 1.94 -5.48 5.06
N PHE A 72 0.98 -5.35 4.15
CA PHE A 72 0.95 -4.24 3.19
C PHE A 72 0.76 -2.90 3.89
N LYS A 73 -0.14 -2.84 4.89
CA LYS A 73 -0.36 -1.65 5.73
C LYS A 73 0.91 -1.26 6.48
N GLU A 74 1.58 -2.21 7.11
CA GLU A 74 2.85 -1.97 7.81
C GLU A 74 3.92 -1.35 6.90
N ILE A 75 4.10 -1.91 5.70
CA ILE A 75 5.08 -1.39 4.72
C ILE A 75 4.77 0.06 4.33
N ILE A 76 3.49 0.41 4.20
CA ILE A 76 3.10 1.79 3.86
C ILE A 76 3.37 2.72 5.05
N LEU A 77 2.98 2.32 6.26
CA LEU A 77 3.23 3.11 7.47
C LEU A 77 4.73 3.32 7.72
N ASP A 78 5.56 2.30 7.52
CA ASP A 78 7.02 2.40 7.65
C ASP A 78 7.61 3.39 6.66
N LYS A 79 7.12 3.44 5.41
CA LYS A 79 7.56 4.48 4.48
C LYS A 79 7.06 5.86 4.84
N LEU A 80 5.83 5.99 5.34
CA LEU A 80 5.33 7.28 5.84
C LEU A 80 6.25 7.83 6.94
N ARG A 81 6.71 6.97 7.85
CA ARG A 81 7.69 7.33 8.89
C ARG A 81 9.03 7.83 8.34
N MET A 82 9.41 7.49 7.10
CA MET A 82 10.64 8.00 6.50
C MET A 82 10.54 9.47 6.06
N TYR A 83 9.34 10.05 6.07
CA TYR A 83 9.11 11.45 5.69
C TYR A 83 9.02 12.40 6.90
N LEU A 84 9.09 11.85 8.12
CA LEU A 84 9.22 12.60 9.38
C LEU A 84 10.66 12.50 9.89
#